data_AF-A0A2E8QZ57-F1
#
_entry.id   AF-A0A2E8QZ57-F1
#
_cell.length_a   1.000
_cell.length_b   1.000
_cell.length_c   1.000
_cell.angle_alpha   90.00
_cell.angle_beta   90.00
_cell.angle_gamma   90.00
#
_symmetry.space_group_name_H-M   'P 1'
#
loop_
_entity.id
_entity.type
_entity.pdbx_description
1 polymer ?
#
loop_
_entity_poly.entity_id
_entity_poly.type
_entity_poly.pdbx_seq_one_letter_code
_entity_poly.pdbx_strand_id
1 'polypeptide(L)' 'ENFQAWLIKVGIKPIRIYPGSPWENGYNERFNGTLRREVLNAECFTSIKQAQIVIETWLKQYNHIHPHQALKLITLSVYV' A
#
# COMPACT_ATOMS: atom_id res chain seq x y z
N GLU A 1 11.07 9.53 22.18
CA GLU A 1 11.85 9.36 20.94
C GLU A 1 10.98 9.83 19.77
N ASN A 2 11.51 10.58 18.81
CA ASN A 2 10.73 10.96 17.62
C ASN A 2 10.87 9.89 16.54
N PHE A 3 9.91 9.83 15.61
CA PHE A 3 9.86 8.80 14.57
C PHE A 3 11.14 8.72 13.74
N GLN A 4 11.78 9.86 13.44
CA GLN A 4 13.01 9.91 12.65
C GLN A 4 14.20 9.29 13.40
N ALA A 5 14.34 9.56 14.70
CA ALA A 5 15.37 8.95 15.54
C ALA A 5 15.16 7.43 15.64
N TRP A 6 13.91 6.99 15.75
CA TRP A 6 13.57 5.58 15.79
C TRP A 6 13.93 4.85 14.48
N LEU A 7 13.62 5.44 13.31
CA LEU A 7 13.97 4.86 12.00
C LEU A 7 15.48 4.63 11.87
N ILE A 8 16.28 5.61 12.27
CA ILE A 8 17.74 5.51 12.25
C ILE A 8 18.21 4.39 13.18
N LYS A 9 17.63 4.30 14.38
CA LYS A 9 17.94 3.26 15.37
C LYS A 9 17.68 1.85 14.86
N VAL A 10 16.62 1.64 14.08
CA VAL A 10 16.30 0.34 13.48
C VAL A 10 16.99 0.10 12.11
N GLY A 11 17.87 1.01 11.68
CA GLY A 11 18.63 0.88 10.43
C GLY A 11 17.84 1.23 9.17
N ILE A 12 16.66 1.86 9.29
CA ILE A 12 15.84 2.26 8.15
C ILE A 12 16.23 3.66 7.70
N LYS A 13 16.64 3.80 6.43
CA LYS A 13 16.89 5.09 5.79
C LYS A 13 15.64 5.56 5.03
N PRO A 14 14.92 6.60 5.50
CA PRO A 14 13.74 7.09 4.80
C PRO A 14 14.13 7.78 3.49
N ILE A 15 13.43 7.42 2.40
CA ILE A 15 13.46 8.16 1.14
C ILE A 15 12.31 9.15 1.18
N ARG A 16 12.60 10.44 0.94
CA ARG A 16 11.59 11.49 0.91
C ARG A 16 11.42 11.97 -0.51
N ILE A 17 10.17 12.24 -0.88
CA ILE A 17 9.85 12.96 -2.11
C ILE A 17 10.34 14.41 -2.00
N TYR A 18 10.60 15.01 -3.15
CA TYR A 18 10.90 16.43 -3.22
C TYR A 18 9.65 17.25 -2.84
N PRO A 19 9.81 18.34 -2.06
CA PRO A 19 8.73 19.27 -1.81
C PRO A 19 8.09 19.74 -3.12
N GLY A 20 6.75 19.68 -3.21
CA GLY A 20 6.03 20.08 -4.41
C GLY A 20 6.09 19.10 -5.59
N SER A 21 6.50 17.85 -5.36
CA SER A 21 6.62 16.82 -6.41
C SER A 21 5.58 15.70 -6.28
N PRO A 22 4.28 15.97 -6.55
CA PRO A 22 3.21 14.97 -6.39
C PRO A 22 3.36 13.75 -7.31
N TRP A 23 4.03 13.90 -8.47
CA TRP A 23 4.26 12.80 -9.41
C TRP A 23 5.10 11.66 -8.81
N GLU A 24 5.90 11.92 -7.76
CA GLU A 24 6.67 10.89 -7.06
C GLU A 24 5.80 10.00 -6.17
N ASN A 25 4.58 10.44 -5.84
CA ASN A 25 3.63 9.71 -4.99
C ASN A 25 2.70 8.77 -5.78
N GLY A 26 2.87 8.67 -7.10
CA GLY A 26 1.94 7.97 -7.99
C GLY A 26 1.68 6.50 -7.62
N TYR A 27 2.68 5.79 -7.09
CA TYR A 27 2.50 4.40 -6.61
C TYR A 27 1.53 4.32 -5.43
N ASN A 28 1.71 5.18 -4.43
CA ASN A 28 0.87 5.21 -3.24
C ASN A 28 -0.55 5.72 -3.58
N GLU A 29 -0.65 6.69 -4.49
CA GLU A 29 -1.95 7.18 -4.99
C GLU A 29 -2.72 6.09 -5.72
N ARG A 30 -2.07 5.33 -6.60
CA ARG A 30 -2.68 4.20 -7.30
C ARG A 30 -3.14 3.12 -6.32
N PHE A 31 -2.30 2.78 -5.34
CA PHE A 31 -2.65 1.81 -4.30
C PHE A 31 -3.90 2.26 -3.53
N ASN A 32 -3.90 3.47 -2.99
CA ASN A 32 -5.01 3.99 -2.20
C ASN A 32 -6.30 4.15 -3.03
N GLY A 33 -6.18 4.56 -4.30
CA GLY A 33 -7.30 4.64 -5.23
C GLY A 33 -7.90 3.28 -5.54
N THR A 34 -7.06 2.25 -5.68
CA THR A 34 -7.51 0.87 -5.94
C THR A 34 -8.17 0.27 -4.71
N LEU A 35 -7.57 0.41 -3.52
CA LEU A 35 -8.15 -0.02 -2.25
C LEU A 35 -9.53 0.62 -2.02
N ARG A 36 -9.65 1.93 -2.26
CA ARG A 36 -10.93 2.62 -2.10
C ARG A 36 -12.00 2.07 -3.04
N ARG A 37 -11.67 1.89 -4.31
CA ARG A 37 -12.63 1.43 -5.33
C ARG A 37 -13.03 -0.03 -5.15
N GLU A 38 -12.08 -0.90 -4.85
CA GLU A 38 -12.30 -2.36 -4.81
C GLU A 38 -12.79 -2.86 -3.45
N VAL A 39 -12.47 -2.17 -2.36
CA VAL A 39 -12.82 -2.60 -1.00
C VAL A 39 -13.74 -1.60 -0.33
N LEU A 40 -13.27 -0.37 -0.10
CA LEU A 40 -13.96 0.55 0.80
C LEU A 40 -15.29 1.07 0.24
N ASN A 41 -15.42 1.17 -1.08
CA ASN A 41 -16.66 1.57 -1.74
C ASN A 41 -17.57 0.37 -2.09
N ALA A 42 -17.04 -0.85 -2.04
CA ALA A 42 -17.78 -2.05 -2.42
C ALA A 42 -18.54 -2.68 -1.24
N GLU A 43 -18.07 -2.45 -0.01
CA GLU A 43 -18.62 -3.08 1.19
C GLU A 43 -18.95 -2.05 2.28
N CYS A 44 -20.00 -2.33 3.06
CA CYS A 44 -20.26 -1.64 4.32
C CYS A 44 -19.76 -2.51 5.48
N PHE A 45 -18.87 -1.96 6.31
CA PHE A 45 -18.31 -2.67 7.45
C PHE A 45 -19.12 -2.40 8.71
N THR A 46 -19.47 -3.48 9.42
CA THR A 46 -20.20 -3.41 10.69
C THR A 46 -19.27 -3.37 11.90
N SER A 47 -17.98 -3.69 11.71
CA SER A 47 -16.95 -3.60 12.74
C SER A 47 -15.56 -3.37 12.17
N ILE A 48 -14.66 -2.83 12.99
CA ILE A 48 -13.23 -2.68 12.63
C ILE A 48 -12.60 -4.04 12.33
N LYS A 49 -13.00 -5.09 13.05
CA LYS A 49 -12.45 -6.44 12.85
C LYS A 49 -12.81 -7.01 11.48
N GLN A 50 -14.05 -6.78 11.03
CA GLN A 50 -14.48 -7.15 9.69
C GLN A 50 -13.64 -6.41 8.63
N ALA A 51 -13.49 -5.09 8.78
CA ALA A 51 -12.70 -4.29 7.86
C ALA A 51 -11.23 -4.78 7.77
N GLN A 52 -10.61 -5.11 8.91
CA GLN A 52 -9.25 -5.66 8.94
C GLN A 52 -9.13 -6.97 8.15
N ILE A 53 -10.04 -7.93 8.37
CA ILE A 53 -10.01 -9.23 7.68
C ILE A 53 -10.15 -9.05 6.17
N VAL A 54 -11.08 -8.20 5.74
CA VAL A 54 -11.32 -7.93 4.31
C VAL A 54 -10.10 -7.25 3.69
N ILE A 55 -9.56 -6.22 4.33
CA ILE A 55 -8.38 -5.49 3.83
C ILE A 55 -7.14 -6.40 3.80
N GLU A 56 -6.90 -7.24 4.81
CA GLU A 56 -5.79 -8.20 4.84
C GLU A 56 -5.90 -9.23 3.70
N THR A 57 -7.11 -9.69 3.42
CA THR A 57 -7.37 -10.62 2.31
C THR A 57 -7.11 -9.95 0.98
N TRP A 58 -7.63 -8.74 0.80
CA TRP A 58 -7.40 -7.94 -0.40
C TRP A 58 -5.92 -7.59 -0.60
N LEU A 59 -5.17 -7.26 0.45
CA LEU A 59 -3.73 -7.00 0.39
C LEU A 59 -2.95 -8.19 -0.16
N LYS A 60 -3.30 -9.41 0.26
CA LYS A 60 -2.70 -10.63 -0.30
C LYS A 60 -3.00 -10.75 -1.79
N GLN A 61 -4.25 -10.51 -2.21
CA GLN A 61 -4.62 -10.56 -3.63
C GLN A 61 -3.91 -9.47 -4.44
N TYR A 62 -3.88 -8.24 -3.94
CA TYR A 62 -3.20 -7.12 -4.59
C TYR A 62 -1.71 -7.38 -4.80
N ASN A 63 -1.03 -7.99 -3.82
CA ASN A 63 0.40 -8.29 -3.91
C ASN A 63 0.74 -9.57 -4.69
N HIS A 64 -0.15 -10.57 -4.70
CA HIS A 64 0.15 -11.92 -5.23
C HIS A 64 -0.62 -12.30 -6.50
N ILE A 65 -1.65 -11.55 -6.90
CA ILE A 65 -2.57 -11.97 -7.97
C ILE A 65 -2.84 -10.84 -8.95
N HIS A 66 -2.94 -9.60 -8.49
CA HIS A 66 -3.24 -8.48 -9.39
C HIS A 66 -2.13 -8.30 -10.43
N PRO A 67 -2.44 -8.42 -11.73
CA PRO A 67 -1.48 -8.11 -12.77
C PRO A 67 -1.22 -6.61 -12.76
N HIS A 68 -0.16 -6.19 -12.07
CA HIS A 68 0.31 -4.81 -12.18
C HIS A 68 0.76 -4.61 -13.62
N GLN A 69 -0.04 -3.91 -14.42
CA GLN A 69 0.26 -3.62 -15.83
C GLN A 69 1.62 -2.95 -16.04
N ALA A 70 2.18 -2.31 -14.99
CA ALA A 70 3.53 -1.72 -15.01
C ALA A 70 4.67 -2.74 -14.81
N LEU A 71 4.40 -3.95 -14.30
CA LEU A 71 5.39 -4.99 -13.96
C LEU A 71 5.36 -6.20 -14.91
N LYS A 72 4.89 -6.04 -16.16
CA LYS A 72 4.80 -7.15 -17.14
C LYS A 72 4.12 -8.43 -16.58
N LEU A 73 3.07 -8.28 -15.76
CA LEU A 73 2.34 -9.39 -15.15
C LEU A 73 3.10 -10.18 -14.06
N ILE A 74 4.17 -9.62 -13.47
CA ILE A 74 4.83 -10.23 -12.31
C ILE A 74 4.22 -9.64 -11.02
N THR A 75 3.74 -10.52 -10.16
CA THR A 75 3.15 -10.22 -8.85
C THR A 75 4.23 -9.71 -7.88
N LEU A 76 3.92 -8.69 -7.05
CA LEU A 76 4.84 -8.07 -6.08
C LEU A 76 5.52 -9.09 -5.13
N SER A 77 4.91 -10.26 -4.95
CA SER A 77 5.46 -11.42 -4.23
C SER A 77 6.88 -11.85 -4.58
N VAL A 78 7.42 -11.46 -5.74
CA VAL A 78 8.73 -11.93 -6.23
C VAL A 78 9.88 -11.03 -5.73
N TYR A 79 9.57 -9.90 -5.07
CA TYR A 79 10.57 -8.89 -4.68
C TYR A 79 10.64 -8.60 -3.18
N VAL A 80 9.98 -9.39 -2.32
CA VAL A 80 10.10 -9.29 -0.85
C VAL A 80 10.87 -10.47 -0.29
#